data_AF-A0A933VAX5-F1
#
_entry.id   AF-A0A933VAX5-F1
#
_cell.length_a   1.000
_cell.length_b   1.000
_cell.length_c   1.000
_cell.angle_alpha   90.00
_cell.angle_beta   90.00
_cell.angle_gamma   90.00
#
_symmetry.space_group_name_H-M   'P 1'
#
loop_
_entity.id
_entity.type
_entity.pdbx_description
1 polymer ?
#
loop_
_entity_poly.entity_id
_entity_poly.type
_entity_poly.pdbx_seq_one_letter_code
_entity_poly.pdbx_strand_id
1 'polypeptide(L)'
;MYNRQNNTKYIFSSATPKRRAGFVLLYAVLVASIALSVGLSIYSIALKELRISSSSRDSQLAFYAADAGTECALYWDVQERAFSTSTQNAITCAGSSMTVGGGVISDFSLPALPNGACASVNVNKSSPVQTVVTSRGYNTCNLGDPRRVERALRVTY
;
A
#
# COMPACT_ATOMS: atom_id res chain seq x y z
N MET A 1 39.19 15.92 -93.73
CA MET A 1 39.48 16.53 -92.41
C MET A 1 38.39 16.06 -91.45
N TYR A 2 38.67 15.01 -90.66
CA TYR A 2 38.87 15.05 -89.20
C TYR A 2 37.63 15.65 -88.48
N ASN A 3 36.96 14.96 -87.55
CA ASN A 3 37.54 14.60 -86.26
C ASN A 3 36.63 13.62 -85.49
N ARG A 4 37.27 12.70 -84.78
CA ARG A 4 36.72 11.63 -83.94
C ARG A 4 36.68 12.15 -82.49
N GLN A 5 35.50 12.23 -81.87
CA GLN A 5 35.38 12.51 -80.44
C GLN A 5 35.14 11.17 -79.70
N ASN A 6 36.20 10.65 -79.12
CA ASN A 6 36.22 9.52 -78.20
C ASN A 6 35.98 10.00 -76.76
N ASN A 7 35.43 9.08 -75.94
CA ASN A 7 35.61 8.93 -74.49
C ASN A 7 34.92 9.95 -73.57
N THR A 8 34.38 9.59 -72.39
CA THR A 8 34.57 8.39 -71.56
C THR A 8 33.31 8.24 -70.69
N LYS A 9 32.61 7.11 -70.78
CA LYS A 9 31.56 6.74 -69.82
C LYS A 9 32.23 6.33 -68.50
N TYR A 10 32.13 7.15 -67.46
CA TYR A 10 32.46 6.72 -66.11
C TYR A 10 31.39 5.72 -65.64
N ILE A 11 31.69 4.44 -65.75
CA ILE A 11 30.84 3.36 -65.23
C ILE A 11 31.10 3.30 -63.72
N PHE A 12 30.24 3.93 -62.93
CA PHE A 12 30.09 3.59 -61.52
C PHE A 12 29.53 2.17 -61.45
N SER A 13 30.42 1.18 -61.35
CA SER A 13 30.04 -0.21 -61.08
C SER A 13 29.60 -0.29 -59.63
N SER A 14 28.29 -0.17 -59.38
CA SER A 14 27.70 -0.52 -58.09
C SER A 14 27.84 -2.03 -57.90
N ALA A 15 28.92 -2.47 -57.26
CA ALA A 15 29.01 -3.83 -56.76
C ALA A 15 27.94 -4.01 -55.68
N THR A 16 26.74 -4.48 -56.06
CA THR A 16 25.73 -4.94 -55.11
C THR A 16 26.31 -6.15 -54.38
N PRO A 17 26.57 -6.08 -53.06
CA PRO A 17 27.06 -7.24 -52.34
C PRO A 17 26.00 -8.34 -52.41
N LYS A 18 26.36 -9.53 -52.93
CA LYS A 18 25.52 -10.73 -52.83
C LYS A 18 25.39 -11.10 -51.36
N ARG A 19 24.33 -10.61 -50.71
CA ARG A 19 24.01 -10.90 -49.31
C ARG A 19 23.55 -12.35 -49.18
N ARG A 20 24.45 -13.23 -48.74
CA ARG A 20 24.08 -14.51 -48.12
C ARG A 20 23.58 -14.20 -46.69
N ALA A 21 22.40 -13.59 -46.57
CA ALA A 21 21.91 -13.01 -45.32
C ALA A 21 20.66 -13.69 -44.74
N GLY A 22 20.58 -15.03 -44.83
CA GLY A 22 19.45 -15.78 -44.26
C GLY A 22 19.49 -15.96 -42.73
N PHE A 23 20.68 -16.09 -42.14
CA PHE A 23 20.80 -16.47 -40.72
C PHE A 23 20.68 -15.29 -39.74
N VAL A 24 20.95 -14.06 -40.20
CA VAL A 24 20.99 -12.86 -39.33
C VAL A 24 19.60 -12.53 -38.78
N LEU A 25 18.54 -12.77 -39.56
CA LEU A 25 17.15 -12.56 -39.12
C LEU A 25 16.77 -13.52 -38.00
N LEU A 26 17.15 -14.81 -38.11
CA LEU A 26 16.91 -15.80 -37.07
C LEU A 26 17.70 -15.47 -35.79
N TYR A 27 18.94 -14.99 -35.92
CA TYR A 27 19.74 -14.56 -34.78
C TYR A 27 19.14 -13.32 -34.08
N ALA A 28 18.67 -12.33 -34.83
CA ALA A 28 18.02 -11.15 -34.27
C ALA A 28 16.74 -11.52 -33.49
N VAL A 29 15.92 -12.43 -34.03
CA VAL A 29 14.70 -12.92 -33.35
C VAL A 29 15.05 -13.69 -32.07
N LEU A 30 16.13 -14.48 -32.08
CA LEU A 30 16.60 -15.20 -30.89
C LEU A 30 17.05 -14.25 -29.78
N VAL A 31 17.81 -13.21 -30.12
CA VAL A 31 18.24 -12.21 -29.11
C VAL A 31 17.03 -11.41 -28.60
N ALA A 32 16.10 -11.03 -29.48
CA ALA A 32 14.88 -10.32 -29.10
C ALA A 32 13.98 -11.16 -28.18
N SER A 33 13.85 -12.47 -28.40
CA SER A 33 13.03 -13.34 -27.56
C SER A 33 13.62 -13.53 -26.16
N ILE A 34 14.95 -13.66 -26.06
CA ILE A 34 15.66 -13.72 -24.77
C ILE A 34 15.47 -12.40 -24.01
N ALA A 35 15.69 -11.26 -24.68
CA ALA A 35 15.50 -9.95 -24.06
C ALA A 35 14.06 -9.74 -23.58
N LEU A 36 13.07 -10.13 -24.37
CA LEU A 36 11.65 -10.06 -24.00
C LEU A 36 11.32 -10.95 -22.80
N SER A 37 11.84 -12.18 -22.75
CA SER A 37 11.64 -13.12 -21.65
C SER A 37 12.15 -12.54 -20.32
N VAL A 38 13.34 -11.96 -20.33
CA VAL A 38 13.92 -11.28 -19.16
C VAL A 38 13.07 -10.07 -18.77
N GLY A 39 12.66 -9.24 -19.74
CA GLY A 39 11.83 -8.06 -19.48
C GLY A 39 10.48 -8.38 -18.85
N LEU A 40 9.77 -9.39 -19.35
CA LEU A 40 8.49 -9.84 -18.80
C LEU A 40 8.65 -10.41 -17.38
N SER A 41 9.75 -11.12 -17.13
CA SER A 41 10.06 -11.67 -15.81
C SER A 41 10.22 -10.55 -14.78
N ILE A 42 11.06 -9.53 -15.08
CA ILE A 42 11.28 -8.38 -14.20
C ILE A 42 10.00 -7.57 -14.01
N TYR A 43 9.25 -7.32 -15.09
CA TYR A 43 7.97 -6.59 -15.02
C TYR A 43 6.97 -7.27 -14.07
N SER A 44 6.88 -8.60 -14.13
CA SER A 44 5.98 -9.36 -13.26
C SER A 44 6.36 -9.27 -11.77
N ILE A 45 7.66 -9.17 -11.46
CA ILE A 45 8.17 -8.99 -10.10
C ILE A 45 7.84 -7.58 -9.62
N ALA A 46 8.16 -6.56 -10.42
CA ALA A 46 7.89 -5.16 -10.09
C ALA A 46 6.40 -4.89 -9.81
N LEU A 47 5.49 -5.49 -10.59
CA LEU A 47 4.04 -5.37 -10.33
C LEU A 47 3.62 -5.98 -8.99
N LYS A 48 4.24 -7.10 -8.57
CA LYS A 48 3.96 -7.72 -7.27
C LYS A 48 4.49 -6.84 -6.15
N GLU A 49 5.71 -6.34 -6.28
CA GLU A 49 6.32 -5.43 -5.31
C GLU A 49 5.46 -4.17 -5.11
N LEU A 50 5.00 -3.53 -6.19
CA LEU A 50 4.13 -2.35 -6.10
C LEU A 50 2.82 -2.62 -5.33
N ARG A 51 2.20 -3.80 -5.54
CA ARG A 51 0.99 -4.19 -4.80
C ARG A 51 1.28 -4.44 -3.31
N ILE A 52 2.42 -5.06 -3.00
CA ILE A 52 2.84 -5.26 -1.61
C ILE A 52 3.17 -3.92 -0.95
N SER A 53 3.83 -3.00 -1.66
CA SER A 53 4.13 -1.65 -1.18
C SER A 53 2.86 -0.86 -0.85
N SER A 54 1.83 -0.92 -1.70
CA SER A 54 0.56 -0.23 -1.40
C SER A 54 -0.13 -0.82 -0.17
N SER A 55 -0.20 -2.16 -0.06
CA SER A 55 -0.77 -2.84 1.11
C SER A 55 0.01 -2.57 2.40
N SER A 56 1.34 -2.46 2.30
CA SER A 56 2.22 -2.09 3.42
C SER A 56 1.93 -0.67 3.91
N ARG A 57 1.80 0.28 2.98
CA ARG A 57 1.39 1.66 3.31
C ARG A 57 0.01 1.70 3.98
N ASP A 58 -0.98 1.00 3.43
CA ASP A 58 -2.32 0.92 4.02
C ASP A 58 -2.29 0.29 5.41
N SER A 59 -1.44 -0.71 5.62
CA SER A 59 -1.22 -1.32 6.94
C SER A 59 -0.64 -0.32 7.95
N GLN A 60 0.26 0.57 7.53
CA GLN A 60 0.81 1.61 8.41
C GLN A 60 -0.26 2.61 8.83
N LEU A 61 -1.15 3.01 7.92
CA LEU A 61 -2.28 3.90 8.23
C LEU A 61 -3.24 3.26 9.24
N ALA A 62 -3.60 1.99 9.01
CA ALA A 62 -4.44 1.22 9.92
C ALA A 62 -3.79 1.04 11.30
N PHE A 63 -2.50 0.72 11.34
CA PHE A 63 -1.75 0.54 12.59
C PHE A 63 -1.65 1.85 13.38
N TYR A 64 -1.35 2.96 12.70
CA TYR A 64 -1.30 4.29 13.31
C TYR A 64 -2.64 4.68 13.94
N ALA A 65 -3.76 4.42 13.27
CA ALA A 65 -5.08 4.66 13.84
C ALA A 65 -5.36 3.75 15.05
N ALA A 66 -4.96 2.48 15.00
CA ALA A 66 -5.09 1.56 16.13
C ALA A 66 -4.29 2.04 17.35
N ASP A 67 -3.06 2.52 17.14
CA ASP A 67 -2.18 3.06 18.17
C ASP A 67 -2.80 4.29 18.82
N ALA A 68 -3.26 5.26 18.02
CA ALA A 68 -3.96 6.44 18.51
C ALA A 68 -5.21 6.10 19.35
N GLY A 69 -5.97 5.07 18.94
CA GLY A 69 -7.11 4.58 19.72
C GLY A 69 -6.72 3.94 21.04
N THR A 70 -5.63 3.17 21.04
CA THR A 70 -5.09 2.52 22.25
C THR A 70 -4.59 3.57 23.24
N GLU A 71 -3.79 4.52 22.78
CA GLU A 71 -3.25 5.60 23.60
C GLU A 71 -4.37 6.47 24.18
N CYS A 72 -5.43 6.77 23.40
CA CYS A 72 -6.54 7.54 23.96
C CYS A 72 -7.29 6.77 25.05
N ALA A 73 -7.60 5.49 24.83
CA ALA A 73 -8.23 4.67 25.85
C ALA A 73 -7.35 4.56 27.10
N LEU A 74 -6.06 4.28 26.93
CA LEU A 74 -5.14 4.11 28.05
C LEU A 74 -4.98 5.41 28.85
N TYR A 75 -4.84 6.55 28.18
CA TYR A 75 -4.75 7.85 28.83
C TYR A 75 -5.98 8.12 29.71
N TRP A 76 -7.19 8.00 29.16
CA TRP A 76 -8.43 8.27 29.90
C TRP A 76 -8.73 7.22 30.97
N ASP A 77 -8.24 5.98 30.83
CA ASP A 77 -8.41 4.98 31.88
C ASP A 77 -7.43 5.16 33.04
N VAL A 78 -6.16 5.41 32.75
CA VAL A 78 -5.10 5.51 33.77
C VAL A 78 -5.19 6.85 34.51
N GLN A 79 -5.39 7.95 33.80
CA GLN A 79 -5.37 9.29 34.39
C GLN A 79 -6.69 9.64 35.08
N GLU A 80 -7.82 9.40 34.41
CA GLU A 80 -9.14 9.92 34.81
C GLU A 80 -10.11 8.81 35.24
N ARG A 81 -9.73 7.52 35.11
CA ARG A 81 -10.59 6.35 35.37
C ARG A 81 -11.95 6.44 34.65
N ALA A 82 -11.94 7.00 33.44
CA ALA A 82 -13.16 7.33 32.70
C ALA A 82 -13.99 6.09 32.32
N PHE A 83 -13.37 4.90 32.21
CA PHE A 83 -14.04 3.65 31.91
C PHE A 83 -14.50 2.93 33.19
N SER A 84 -15.23 3.62 34.06
CA SER A 84 -15.87 3.01 35.22
C SER A 84 -17.02 2.09 34.78
N THR A 85 -17.22 0.97 35.47
CA THR A 85 -18.33 0.04 35.18
C THR A 85 -19.69 0.55 35.69
N SER A 86 -19.69 1.59 36.55
CA SER A 86 -20.89 2.11 37.21
C SER A 86 -21.29 3.51 36.76
N THR A 87 -20.37 4.28 36.18
CA THR A 87 -20.61 5.68 35.78
C THR A 87 -20.19 5.93 34.34
N GLN A 88 -20.99 6.71 33.63
CA GLN A 88 -20.65 7.21 32.30
C GLN A 88 -19.82 8.48 32.41
N ASN A 89 -18.82 8.61 31.55
CA ASN A 89 -17.98 9.79 31.41
C ASN A 89 -17.90 10.20 29.94
N ALA A 90 -17.67 11.48 29.68
CA ALA A 90 -17.37 11.97 28.34
C ALA A 90 -15.84 12.06 28.18
N ILE A 91 -15.29 11.33 27.23
CA ILE A 91 -13.87 11.43 26.85
C ILE A 91 -13.75 12.17 25.53
N THR A 92 -12.61 12.82 25.30
CA THR A 92 -12.32 13.46 24.01
C THR A 92 -11.06 12.86 23.42
N CYS A 93 -11.19 12.35 22.20
CA CYS A 93 -10.12 11.74 21.42
C CYS A 93 -10.14 12.29 19.99
N ALA A 94 -8.98 12.67 19.45
CA ALA A 94 -8.87 13.19 18.08
C ALA A 94 -9.86 14.34 17.77
N GLY A 95 -10.14 15.20 18.77
CA GLY A 95 -11.05 16.33 18.64
C GLY A 95 -12.55 15.98 18.65
N SER A 96 -12.92 14.71 18.87
CA SER A 96 -14.32 14.27 19.02
C SER A 96 -14.59 13.79 20.43
N SER A 97 -15.73 14.19 20.98
CA SER A 97 -16.18 13.76 22.31
C SER A 97 -17.15 12.58 22.19
N MET A 98 -16.95 11.57 23.04
CA MET A 98 -17.78 10.38 23.10
C MET A 98 -18.07 9.99 24.55
N THR A 99 -19.22 9.36 24.77
CA THR A 99 -19.60 8.82 26.08
C THR A 99 -19.08 7.40 26.21
N VAL A 100 -18.36 7.13 27.30
CA VAL A 100 -17.77 5.82 27.64
C VAL A 100 -18.05 5.49 29.10
N GLY A 101 -17.78 4.24 29.51
CA GLY A 101 -18.10 3.78 30.86
C GLY A 101 -19.59 3.45 31.04
N GLY A 102 -19.99 3.23 32.28
CA GLY A 102 -21.35 2.82 32.65
C GLY A 102 -21.65 1.35 32.38
N GLY A 103 -20.62 0.56 32.08
CA GLY A 103 -20.74 -0.87 31.82
C GLY A 103 -19.40 -1.59 31.81
N VAL A 104 -19.45 -2.92 31.82
CA VAL A 104 -18.27 -3.80 31.80
C VAL A 104 -17.46 -3.64 30.52
N ILE A 105 -18.15 -3.35 29.41
CA ILE A 105 -17.56 -3.13 28.10
C ILE A 105 -17.93 -1.72 27.67
N SER A 106 -16.93 -0.96 27.21
CA SER A 106 -17.10 0.36 26.62
C SER A 106 -16.51 0.35 25.22
N ASP A 107 -17.36 0.60 24.23
CA ASP A 107 -16.96 0.70 22.83
C ASP A 107 -17.03 2.15 22.37
N PHE A 108 -16.00 2.58 21.64
CA PHE A 108 -15.98 3.91 21.05
C PHE A 108 -15.19 3.90 19.74
N SER A 109 -15.42 4.88 18.87
CA SER A 109 -14.73 4.96 17.58
C SER A 109 -14.09 6.33 17.38
N LEU A 110 -12.81 6.33 17.01
CA LEU A 110 -12.16 7.52 16.52
C LEU A 110 -12.69 7.84 15.13
N PRO A 111 -13.10 9.10 14.87
CA PRO A 111 -13.51 9.54 13.54
C PRO A 111 -12.33 9.45 12.56
N ALA A 112 -12.58 9.80 11.29
CA ALA A 112 -11.52 9.91 10.31
C ALA A 112 -10.41 10.86 10.79
N LEU A 113 -9.22 10.32 11.01
CA LEU A 113 -8.01 11.08 11.25
C LEU A 113 -7.63 11.89 9.98
N PRO A 114 -6.72 12.86 10.06
CA PRO A 114 -6.34 13.69 8.90
C PRO A 114 -5.87 12.91 7.67
N ASN A 115 -5.45 11.65 7.84
CA ASN A 115 -5.02 10.73 6.79
C ASN A 115 -6.15 9.84 6.23
N GLY A 116 -7.40 10.01 6.67
CA GLY A 116 -8.57 9.21 6.25
C GLY A 116 -8.72 7.87 6.95
N ALA A 117 -7.79 7.51 7.84
CA ALA A 117 -7.84 6.31 8.66
C ALA A 117 -8.77 6.51 9.88
N CYS A 118 -9.22 5.43 10.51
CA CYS A 118 -10.01 5.50 11.74
C CYS A 118 -9.82 4.26 12.59
N ALA A 119 -10.32 4.30 13.82
CA ALA A 119 -10.22 3.19 14.76
C ALA A 119 -11.52 2.94 15.52
N SER A 120 -11.71 1.69 15.92
CA SER A 120 -12.74 1.22 16.84
C SER A 120 -12.04 0.62 18.05
N VAL A 121 -12.32 1.16 19.22
CA VAL A 121 -11.70 0.79 20.48
C VAL A 121 -12.72 0.14 21.38
N ASN A 122 -12.35 -0.99 21.95
CA ASN A 122 -13.11 -1.76 22.92
C ASN A 122 -12.31 -1.81 24.21
N VAL A 123 -12.88 -1.28 25.29
CA VAL A 123 -12.32 -1.38 26.65
C VAL A 123 -13.18 -2.37 27.42
N ASN A 124 -12.57 -3.48 27.83
CA ASN A 124 -13.23 -4.57 28.53
C ASN A 124 -12.67 -4.72 29.95
N LYS A 125 -13.54 -4.54 30.94
CA LYS A 125 -13.26 -4.70 32.38
C LYS A 125 -14.06 -5.85 33.01
N SER A 126 -14.27 -6.92 32.25
CA SER A 126 -14.97 -8.11 32.75
C SER A 126 -14.25 -8.81 33.90
N SER A 127 -12.94 -8.58 34.04
CA SER A 127 -12.18 -9.02 35.21
C SER A 127 -12.00 -7.85 36.18
N PRO A 128 -12.19 -8.05 37.50
CA PRO A 128 -11.97 -6.99 38.49
C PRO A 128 -10.49 -6.62 38.65
N VAL A 129 -9.57 -7.43 38.10
CA VAL A 129 -8.11 -7.27 38.25
C VAL A 129 -7.41 -7.03 36.93
N GLN A 130 -8.15 -7.04 35.81
CA GLN A 130 -7.57 -6.89 34.48
C GLN A 130 -8.47 -6.06 33.58
N THR A 131 -7.88 -5.04 32.97
CA THR A 131 -8.50 -4.27 31.90
C THR A 131 -7.87 -4.67 30.57
N VAL A 132 -8.71 -4.96 29.58
CA VAL A 132 -8.28 -5.31 28.23
C VAL A 132 -8.74 -4.21 27.28
N VAL A 133 -7.79 -3.48 26.72
CA VAL A 133 -8.03 -2.47 25.69
C VAL A 133 -7.69 -3.09 24.34
N THR A 134 -8.67 -3.17 23.45
CA THR A 134 -8.48 -3.64 22.07
C THR A 134 -8.84 -2.52 21.10
N SER A 135 -7.85 -2.00 20.38
CA SER A 135 -8.04 -0.98 19.35
C SER A 135 -7.85 -1.58 17.98
N ARG A 136 -8.87 -1.50 17.12
CA ARG A 136 -8.85 -1.92 15.71
C ARG A 136 -8.80 -0.69 14.83
N GLY A 137 -7.69 -0.47 14.15
CA GLY A 137 -7.50 0.61 13.19
C GLY A 137 -7.68 0.16 11.76
N TYR A 138 -8.08 1.10 10.90
CA TYR A 138 -8.45 0.89 9.51
C TYR A 138 -7.82 1.96 8.63
N ASN A 139 -7.31 1.60 7.46
CA ASN A 139 -6.77 2.57 6.49
C ASN A 139 -7.85 3.49 5.90
N THR A 140 -9.11 3.04 5.89
CA THR A 140 -10.28 3.81 5.46
C THR A 140 -11.48 3.47 6.33
N CYS A 141 -12.33 4.47 6.55
CA CYS A 141 -13.59 4.33 7.26
C CYS A 141 -14.74 3.82 6.39
N ASN A 142 -14.51 3.72 5.08
CA ASN A 142 -15.49 3.17 4.16
C ASN A 142 -15.51 1.63 4.26
N LEU A 143 -16.61 1.08 4.78
CA LEU A 143 -16.80 -0.37 4.93
C LEU A 143 -16.92 -1.11 3.59
N GLY A 144 -17.24 -0.42 2.50
CA GLY A 144 -17.37 -1.00 1.16
C GLY A 144 -16.08 -1.05 0.35
N ASP A 145 -14.96 -0.55 0.87
CA ASP A 145 -13.69 -0.56 0.15
C ASP A 145 -13.03 -1.95 0.18
N PRO A 146 -12.84 -2.63 -0.97
CA PRO A 146 -12.18 -3.94 -1.01
C PRO A 146 -10.68 -3.89 -0.66
N ARG A 147 -10.09 -2.69 -0.59
CA ARG A 147 -8.71 -2.44 -0.12
C ARG A 147 -8.67 -2.02 1.34
N ARG A 148 -9.77 -2.21 2.10
CA ARG A 148 -9.79 -1.94 3.53
C ARG A 148 -8.89 -2.93 4.25
N VAL A 149 -7.87 -2.39 4.91
CA VAL A 149 -6.91 -3.12 5.75
C VAL A 149 -7.24 -2.83 7.21
N GLU A 150 -7.24 -3.87 8.02
CA GLU A 150 -7.39 -3.79 9.48
C GLU A 150 -6.07 -4.14 10.17
N ARG A 151 -5.73 -3.39 11.21
CA ARG A 151 -4.65 -3.73 12.16
C ARG A 151 -5.19 -3.53 13.57
N ALA A 152 -4.88 -4.45 14.48
CA ALA A 152 -5.37 -4.41 15.85
C ALA A 152 -4.22 -4.41 16.85
N LEU A 153 -4.37 -3.60 17.89
CA LEU A 153 -3.53 -3.58 19.08
C LEU A 153 -4.36 -4.01 20.28
N ARG A 154 -3.78 -4.86 21.13
CA ARG A 154 -4.40 -5.30 22.37
C ARG A 154 -3.43 -5.10 23.52
N VAL A 155 -3.85 -4.30 24.49
CA VAL A 155 -3.11 -4.02 25.73
C VAL A 155 -3.90 -4.58 26.89
N THR A 156 -3.19 -5.22 27.82
CA THR A 156 -3.77 -5.80 29.03
C THR A 156 -2.94 -5.36 30.23
N TYR A 157 -3.60 -4.83 31.26
CA TYR A 157 -2.97 -4.45 32.52
C TYR A 157 -3.93 -4.67 33.70
#